data_AF-A0A949PJD2-F1
#
_entry.id   AF-A0A949PJD2-F1
#
_cell.length_a   1.000
_cell.length_b   1.000
_cell.length_c   1.000
_cell.angle_alpha   90.00
_cell.angle_beta   90.00
_cell.angle_gamma   90.00
#
_symmetry.space_group_name_H-M   'P 1'
#
loop_
_entity.id
_entity.type
_entity.pdbx_description
1 polymer ?
#
loop_
_entity_poly.entity_id
_entity_poly.type
_entity_poly.pdbx_seq_one_letter_code
_entity_poly.pdbx_strand_id
1 'polypeptide(L)'
;MTDIAPSTSSDDPETLLWEAVEKRLTTLDGTLFFGVITTGIYCRPSCPARRPKRENVRFFSSPQACREAGFRACKRCHPDEVASDQRHLLHLCQLLEQSDPIPSLTSLAQTTGLSKSHVQKLFKAKLGVSPKQYGEALRHNRFRDAIKQGADVTNAIYEAGYGAPSRFYAKGGKRLGMSPTAYRKGALNMNIAWTIRPSALGNLLVAATQKGLSFVAMGEPEHMLDEMHSDFPNAEIIEWSQGTSHPVDGFATALVSYLEGKEEWKPLPTDVQCTAFQARVYAALCEIPAGETLTYSQLAQKIGSPKSVRAAASACARNTVSLSVPCHRILPKAGGVGGYRWGPDRKVKLLKMEGKQADD
;
A
#
# COMPACT_ATOMS: atom_id res chain seq x y z
N MET A 1 -44.84 -24.19 36.24
CA MET A 1 -44.43 -24.58 34.87
C MET A 1 -45.31 -23.76 33.94
N THR A 2 -44.84 -22.69 33.30
CA THR A 2 -43.49 -22.43 32.79
C THR A 2 -43.31 -20.91 32.71
N ASP A 3 -42.34 -20.37 33.43
CA ASP A 3 -41.87 -18.99 33.27
C ASP A 3 -41.26 -18.84 31.87
N ILE A 4 -41.89 -18.02 31.03
CA ILE A 4 -41.32 -17.62 29.75
C ILE A 4 -40.36 -16.47 30.04
N ALA A 5 -39.07 -16.81 30.11
CA ALA A 5 -37.99 -15.85 30.19
C ALA A 5 -38.03 -14.88 28.97
N PRO A 6 -37.76 -13.59 29.16
CA PRO A 6 -37.66 -12.66 28.04
C PRO A 6 -36.44 -13.03 27.19
N SER A 7 -36.69 -13.45 25.96
CA SER A 7 -35.69 -13.69 24.94
C SER A 7 -34.99 -12.38 24.60
N THR A 8 -33.77 -12.19 25.10
CA THR A 8 -32.87 -11.10 24.69
C THR A 8 -32.37 -11.40 23.28
N SER A 9 -33.05 -10.86 22.27
CA SER A 9 -32.53 -10.80 20.91
C SER A 9 -31.20 -10.05 20.90
N SER A 10 -30.18 -10.61 20.27
CA SER A 10 -28.81 -10.10 20.14
C SER A 10 -28.66 -8.77 19.36
N ASP A 11 -29.77 -8.10 19.03
CA ASP A 11 -29.84 -6.88 18.23
C ASP A 11 -30.21 -5.62 19.03
N ASP A 12 -30.37 -5.72 20.36
CA ASP A 12 -30.59 -4.54 21.20
C ASP A 12 -29.33 -3.63 21.20
N PRO A 13 -29.44 -2.35 20.79
CA PRO A 13 -28.31 -1.43 20.75
C PRO A 13 -27.56 -1.32 22.08
N GLU A 14 -28.25 -1.37 23.23
CA GLU A 14 -27.56 -1.30 24.52
C GLU A 14 -26.76 -2.57 24.83
N THR A 15 -27.21 -3.73 24.34
CA THR A 15 -26.50 -5.01 24.48
C THR A 15 -25.18 -4.98 23.70
N LEU A 16 -25.18 -4.44 22.48
CA LEU A 16 -23.97 -4.24 21.67
C LEU A 16 -22.98 -3.25 22.31
N LEU A 17 -23.48 -2.16 22.88
CA LEU A 17 -22.64 -1.17 23.60
C LEU A 17 -22.05 -1.77 24.88
N TRP A 18 -22.78 -2.65 25.56
CA TRP A 18 -22.27 -3.40 26.70
C TRP A 18 -21.17 -4.38 26.31
N GLU A 19 -21.37 -5.14 25.23
CA GLU A 19 -20.34 -6.03 24.71
C GLU A 19 -19.05 -5.28 24.39
N ALA A 20 -19.13 -4.04 23.90
CA ALA A 20 -17.94 -3.23 23.64
C ALA A 20 -17.12 -2.94 24.91
N VAL A 21 -17.79 -2.69 26.04
CA VAL A 21 -17.16 -2.49 27.35
C VAL A 21 -16.61 -3.82 27.88
N GLU A 22 -17.34 -4.92 27.71
CA GLU A 22 -16.88 -6.26 28.10
C GLU A 22 -15.72 -6.78 27.25
N LYS A 23 -15.63 -6.41 25.98
CA LYS A 23 -14.52 -6.80 25.11
C LYS A 23 -13.37 -5.78 25.14
N ARG A 24 -13.52 -4.67 25.88
CA ARG A 24 -12.56 -3.56 25.93
C ARG A 24 -12.17 -3.06 24.55
N LEU A 25 -13.17 -2.87 23.68
CA LEU A 25 -12.94 -2.52 22.30
C LEU A 25 -12.32 -1.13 22.20
N THR A 26 -11.04 -1.08 21.84
CA THR A 26 -10.29 0.16 21.61
C THR A 26 -10.76 0.91 20.36
N THR A 27 -11.47 0.24 19.46
CA THR A 27 -12.04 0.80 18.22
C THR A 27 -13.15 1.81 18.49
N LEU A 28 -13.79 1.77 19.66
CA LEU A 28 -14.88 2.67 20.06
C LEU A 28 -14.43 3.73 21.08
N ASP A 29 -13.15 3.76 21.42
CA ASP A 29 -12.60 4.79 22.30
C ASP A 29 -12.66 6.17 21.64
N GLY A 30 -13.27 7.13 22.33
CA GLY A 30 -13.39 8.51 21.84
C GLY A 30 -14.71 8.80 21.13
N THR A 31 -15.48 7.77 20.75
CA THR A 31 -16.83 7.89 20.18
C THR A 31 -17.92 7.32 21.09
N LEU A 32 -17.57 6.36 21.94
CA LEU A 32 -18.43 5.80 22.97
C LEU A 32 -17.86 6.10 24.36
N PHE A 33 -18.75 6.48 25.28
CA PHE A 33 -18.44 6.67 26.69
C PHE A 33 -19.49 5.97 27.53
N PHE A 34 -19.10 5.56 28.73
CA PHE A 34 -20.05 4.99 29.69
C PHE A 34 -19.84 5.59 31.08
N GLY A 35 -20.93 6.04 31.71
CA GLY A 35 -20.99 6.55 33.06
C GLY A 35 -21.33 5.44 34.05
N VAL A 36 -20.62 5.38 35.18
CA VAL A 36 -20.86 4.42 36.27
C VAL A 36 -21.60 5.12 37.40
N ILE A 37 -22.90 4.82 37.53
CA ILE A 37 -23.85 5.50 38.42
C ILE A 37 -23.34 5.54 39.87
N THR A 38 -22.87 4.40 40.38
CA THR A 38 -22.41 4.25 41.78
C THR A 38 -21.17 5.07 42.12
N THR A 39 -20.35 5.43 41.14
CA THR A 39 -19.11 6.18 41.37
C THR A 39 -19.15 7.61 40.85
N GLY A 40 -20.15 7.95 40.04
CA GLY A 40 -20.22 9.22 39.32
C GLY A 40 -19.07 9.41 38.32
N ILE A 41 -18.43 8.33 37.84
CA ILE A 41 -17.28 8.42 36.92
C ILE A 41 -17.68 7.92 35.53
N TYR A 42 -17.32 8.66 34.47
CA TYR A 42 -17.42 8.14 33.10
C TYR A 42 -16.07 7.71 32.54
N CYS A 43 -16.10 6.69 31.67
CA CYS A 43 -14.95 6.00 31.11
C CYS A 43 -15.12 5.75 29.60
N ARG A 44 -14.01 5.36 28.95
CA ARG A 44 -14.00 4.79 27.59
C ARG A 44 -14.10 3.25 27.63
N PRO A 45 -14.58 2.58 26.58
CA PRO A 45 -14.75 1.11 26.54
C PRO A 45 -13.51 0.32 26.93
N SER A 46 -12.31 0.75 26.49
CA SER A 46 -11.07 0.04 26.81
C SER A 46 -10.49 0.29 28.21
N CYS A 47 -11.23 0.98 29.09
CA CYS A 47 -10.74 1.39 30.40
C CYS A 47 -10.14 0.20 31.19
N PRO A 48 -8.93 0.34 31.75
CA PRO A 48 -8.26 -0.74 32.47
C PRO A 48 -8.85 -0.99 33.87
N ALA A 49 -9.75 -0.12 34.34
CA ALA A 49 -10.41 -0.27 35.64
C ALA A 49 -11.25 -1.56 35.70
N ARG A 50 -11.60 -1.96 36.93
CA ARG A 50 -12.53 -3.08 37.17
C ARG A 50 -13.87 -2.75 36.54
N ARG A 51 -14.48 -3.72 35.87
CA ARG A 51 -15.76 -3.53 35.20
C ARG A 51 -16.85 -3.24 36.23
N PRO A 52 -17.67 -2.19 36.02
CA PRO A 52 -18.88 -2.00 36.79
C PRO A 52 -19.88 -3.12 36.47
N LYS A 53 -20.92 -3.28 37.30
CA LYS A 53 -22.06 -4.13 36.92
C LYS A 53 -22.89 -3.43 35.85
N ARG A 54 -23.45 -4.19 34.90
CA ARG A 54 -24.29 -3.67 33.79
C ARG A 54 -25.40 -2.72 34.25
N GLU A 55 -26.06 -3.06 35.35
CA GLU A 55 -27.15 -2.27 35.96
C GLU A 55 -26.71 -0.86 36.38
N ASN A 56 -25.42 -0.65 36.62
CA ASN A 56 -24.86 0.62 37.09
C ASN A 56 -24.24 1.46 35.97
N VAL A 57 -24.53 1.13 34.70
CA VAL A 57 -23.91 1.76 33.54
C VAL A 57 -24.92 2.48 32.67
N ARG A 58 -24.57 3.70 32.26
CA ARG A 58 -25.27 4.46 31.20
C ARG A 58 -24.31 4.80 30.08
N PHE A 59 -24.76 4.75 28.84
CA PHE A 59 -23.94 5.06 27.67
C PHE A 59 -24.16 6.49 27.17
N PHE A 60 -23.11 7.09 26.62
CA PHE A 60 -23.09 8.44 26.09
C PHE A 60 -22.25 8.51 24.82
N SER A 61 -22.64 9.39 23.91
CA SER A 61 -21.93 9.65 22.65
C SER A 61 -20.84 10.72 22.77
N SER A 62 -20.80 11.47 23.88
CA SER A 62 -19.79 12.51 24.08
C SER A 62 -19.41 12.71 25.56
N PRO A 63 -18.18 13.20 25.85
CA PRO A 63 -17.79 13.58 27.21
C PRO A 63 -18.63 14.71 27.81
N GLN A 64 -19.18 15.59 26.95
CA GLN A 64 -20.04 16.68 27.38
C GLN A 64 -21.37 16.15 27.93
N ALA A 65 -22.01 15.22 27.20
CA ALA A 65 -23.23 14.57 27.67
C ALA A 65 -23.02 13.83 29.00
N CYS A 66 -21.85 13.20 29.20
CA CYS A 66 -21.49 12.61 30.49
C CYS A 66 -21.46 13.66 31.61
N ARG A 67 -20.89 14.85 31.37
CA ARG A 67 -20.79 15.91 32.39
C ARG A 67 -22.14 16.54 32.70
N GLU A 68 -22.95 16.79 31.69
CA GLU A 68 -24.33 17.30 31.85
C GLU A 68 -25.18 16.30 32.64
N ALA A 69 -24.92 14.99 32.49
CA ALA A 69 -25.53 13.94 33.30
C ALA A 69 -24.87 13.73 34.69
N GLY A 70 -23.92 14.60 35.10
CA GLY A 70 -23.32 14.61 36.44
C GLY A 70 -22.10 13.71 36.62
N PHE A 71 -21.53 13.14 35.57
CA PHE A 71 -20.35 12.27 35.67
C PHE A 71 -19.03 13.03 35.53
N ARG A 72 -18.04 12.69 36.36
CA ARG A 72 -16.65 13.17 36.25
C ARG A 72 -15.77 12.24 35.43
N ALA A 73 -14.75 12.78 34.78
CA ALA A 73 -13.84 12.00 33.95
C ALA A 73 -12.99 11.02 34.77
N CYS A 74 -12.82 9.81 34.24
CA CYS A 74 -11.96 8.80 34.84
C CYS A 74 -10.47 9.20 34.75
N LYS A 75 -9.81 9.28 35.90
CA LYS A 75 -8.37 9.57 36.02
C LYS A 75 -7.45 8.41 35.63
N ARG A 76 -7.99 7.24 35.28
CA ARG A 76 -7.18 6.08 34.83
C ARG A 76 -7.16 5.93 33.31
N CYS A 77 -8.32 6.08 32.67
CA CYS A 77 -8.41 5.92 31.22
C CYS A 77 -8.36 7.24 30.45
N HIS A 78 -8.36 8.38 31.16
CA HIS A 78 -8.30 9.74 30.61
C HIS A 78 -9.22 9.92 29.39
N PRO A 79 -10.54 9.69 29.54
CA PRO A 79 -11.46 9.64 28.41
C PRO A 79 -11.56 10.99 27.68
N ASP A 80 -11.38 12.10 28.39
CA ASP A 80 -11.28 13.44 27.80
C ASP A 80 -10.09 13.58 26.86
N GLU A 81 -8.91 13.05 27.22
CA GLU A 81 -7.70 13.12 26.39
C GLU A 81 -7.87 12.30 25.12
N VAL A 82 -8.48 11.11 25.21
CA VAL A 82 -8.70 10.26 24.03
C VAL A 82 -9.76 10.86 23.09
N ALA A 83 -10.81 11.47 23.63
CA ALA A 83 -11.79 12.22 22.85
C ALA A 83 -11.15 13.47 22.20
N SER A 84 -10.25 14.13 22.92
CA SER A 84 -9.48 15.27 22.43
C SER A 84 -8.54 14.85 21.29
N ASP A 85 -7.78 13.78 21.46
CA ASP A 85 -6.89 13.19 20.46
C ASP A 85 -7.64 12.80 19.18
N GLN A 86 -8.84 12.21 19.29
CA GLN A 86 -9.66 11.88 18.13
C GLN A 86 -10.13 13.14 17.39
N ARG A 87 -10.59 14.17 18.12
CA ARG A 87 -10.98 15.46 17.53
C ARG A 87 -9.79 16.15 16.87
N HIS A 88 -8.64 16.18 17.53
CA HIS A 88 -7.42 16.74 16.97
C HIS A 88 -6.96 15.99 15.73
N LEU A 89 -7.03 14.65 15.73
CA LEU A 89 -6.67 13.86 14.55
C LEU A 89 -7.59 14.18 13.36
N LEU A 90 -8.90 14.23 13.57
CA LEU A 90 -9.86 14.59 12.52
C LEU A 90 -9.60 16.00 11.98
N HIS A 91 -9.38 16.97 12.88
CA HIS A 91 -9.06 18.34 12.48
C HIS A 91 -7.72 18.42 11.72
N LEU A 92 -6.68 17.69 12.16
CA LEU A 92 -5.39 17.61 11.46
C LEU A 92 -5.52 16.94 10.08
N CYS A 93 -6.33 15.88 9.96
CA CYS A 93 -6.63 15.26 8.67
C CYS A 93 -7.34 16.26 7.76
N GLN A 94 -8.34 16.97 8.25
CA GLN A 94 -9.06 18.00 7.50
C GLN A 94 -8.13 19.14 7.04
N LEU A 95 -7.24 19.62 7.91
CA LEU A 95 -6.24 20.62 7.54
C LEU A 95 -5.32 20.10 6.43
N LEU A 96 -4.86 18.86 6.51
CA LEU A 96 -4.06 18.22 5.45
C LEU A 96 -4.86 17.98 4.16
N GLU A 97 -6.17 17.75 4.28
CA GLU A 97 -7.12 17.59 3.18
C GLU A 97 -7.41 18.90 2.43
N GLN A 98 -7.27 20.05 3.10
CA GLN A 98 -7.62 21.36 2.55
C GLN A 98 -6.40 22.22 2.21
N SER A 99 -5.21 21.81 2.64
CA SER A 99 -3.98 22.59 2.41
C SER A 99 -3.19 22.10 1.20
N ASP A 100 -2.70 23.05 0.39
CA ASP A 100 -1.59 22.88 -0.55
C ASP A 100 -0.78 24.19 -0.60
N PRO A 101 0.54 24.21 -0.29
CA PRO A 101 1.44 23.09 0.01
C PRO A 101 1.15 22.36 1.34
N ILE A 102 1.72 21.15 1.52
CA ILE A 102 1.57 20.38 2.78
C ILE A 102 2.10 21.22 3.96
N PRO A 103 1.27 21.51 4.98
CA PRO A 103 1.70 22.24 6.16
C PRO A 103 2.85 21.53 6.88
N SER A 104 3.83 22.30 7.33
CA SER A 104 4.91 21.76 8.14
C SER A 104 4.37 21.21 9.47
N LEU A 105 5.08 20.26 10.07
CA LEU A 105 4.74 19.74 11.40
C LEU A 105 4.66 20.85 12.46
N THR A 106 5.44 21.92 12.31
CA THR A 106 5.38 23.11 13.17
C THR A 106 4.05 23.84 13.03
N SER A 107 3.59 24.05 11.81
CA SER A 107 2.33 24.74 11.51
C SER A 107 1.11 23.92 11.97
N LEU A 108 1.13 22.60 11.76
CA LEU A 108 0.10 21.69 12.27
C LEU A 108 0.00 21.72 13.79
N ALA A 109 1.16 21.73 14.47
CA ALA A 109 1.24 21.85 15.92
C ALA A 109 0.68 23.19 16.42
N GLN A 110 1.06 24.31 15.80
CA GLN A 110 0.55 25.64 16.17
C GLN A 110 -0.96 25.78 15.97
N THR A 111 -1.48 25.28 14.85
CA THR A 111 -2.91 25.40 14.51
C THR A 111 -3.80 24.60 15.47
N THR A 112 -3.29 23.50 16.00
CA THR A 112 -4.03 22.62 16.93
C THR A 112 -3.71 22.85 18.40
N GLY A 113 -2.79 23.76 18.71
CA GLY A 113 -2.31 23.98 20.08
C GLY A 113 -1.53 22.79 20.67
N LEU A 114 -1.16 21.80 19.85
CA LEU A 114 -0.44 20.60 20.27
C LEU A 114 1.07 20.76 20.10
N SER A 115 1.85 19.95 20.82
CA SER A 115 3.29 19.84 20.54
C SER A 115 3.55 19.02 19.26
N LYS A 116 4.65 19.31 18.56
CA LYS A 116 5.07 18.56 17.34
C LYS A 116 5.20 17.05 17.60
N SER A 117 5.69 16.68 18.78
CA SER A 117 5.83 15.28 19.20
C SER A 117 4.48 14.60 19.41
N HIS A 118 3.52 15.31 20.01
CA HIS A 118 2.15 14.82 20.18
C HIS A 118 1.49 14.57 18.82
N VAL A 119 1.59 15.53 17.89
CA VAL A 119 1.05 15.39 16.53
C VAL A 119 1.64 14.17 15.81
N GLN A 120 2.97 13.96 15.88
CA GLN A 120 3.59 12.77 15.30
C GLN A 120 3.11 11.46 15.94
N LYS A 121 3.08 11.41 17.27
CA LYS A 121 2.65 10.21 18.01
C LYS A 121 1.20 9.89 17.72
N LEU A 122 0.34 10.90 17.64
CA LEU A 122 -1.09 10.76 17.36
C LEU A 122 -1.31 10.11 15.98
N PHE A 123 -0.67 10.61 14.94
CA PHE A 123 -0.71 10.04 13.59
C PHE A 123 -0.14 8.62 13.54
N LYS A 124 1.02 8.38 14.17
CA LYS A 124 1.66 7.07 14.19
C LYS A 124 0.83 6.03 14.96
N ALA A 125 0.19 6.42 16.06
CA ALA A 125 -0.63 5.53 16.88
C ALA A 125 -1.99 5.21 16.24
N LYS A 126 -2.63 6.19 15.59
CA LYS A 126 -4.00 6.05 15.08
C LYS A 126 -4.08 5.68 13.59
N LEU A 127 -3.17 6.19 12.76
CA LEU A 127 -3.16 5.96 11.31
C LEU A 127 -1.95 5.14 10.83
N GLY A 128 -0.98 4.86 11.70
CA GLY A 128 0.20 4.07 11.36
C GLY A 128 1.23 4.78 10.47
N VAL A 129 1.00 6.06 10.14
CA VAL A 129 1.84 6.89 9.27
C VAL A 129 2.16 8.21 9.95
N SER A 130 3.13 8.98 9.46
CA SER A 130 3.39 10.35 9.94
C SER A 130 2.46 11.37 9.25
N PRO A 131 2.27 12.58 9.83
CA PRO A 131 1.46 13.63 9.21
C PRO A 131 1.93 14.00 7.79
N LYS A 132 3.25 14.05 7.58
CA LYS A 132 3.84 14.30 6.27
C LYS A 132 3.48 13.21 5.25
N GLN A 133 3.62 11.94 5.64
CA GLN A 133 3.26 10.81 4.77
C GLN A 133 1.76 10.77 4.46
N TYR A 134 0.92 11.15 5.42
CA TYR A 134 -0.52 11.26 5.21
C TYR A 134 -0.86 12.39 4.21
N GLY A 135 -0.27 13.58 4.37
CA GLY A 135 -0.41 14.68 3.42
C GLY A 135 0.11 14.36 2.01
N GLU A 136 1.24 13.65 1.92
CA GLU A 136 1.79 13.18 0.65
C GLU A 136 0.82 12.21 -0.06
N ALA A 137 0.17 11.32 0.70
CA ALA A 137 -0.82 10.38 0.16
C ALA A 137 -2.10 11.10 -0.32
N LEU A 138 -2.58 12.10 0.42
CA LEU A 138 -3.74 12.90 0.02
C LEU A 138 -3.46 13.69 -1.27
N ARG A 139 -2.29 14.33 -1.37
CA ARG A 139 -1.90 15.04 -2.60
C ARG A 139 -1.75 14.11 -3.78
N HIS A 140 -1.20 12.92 -3.56
CA HIS A 140 -1.16 11.89 -4.60
C HIS A 140 -2.57 11.48 -5.06
N ASN A 141 -3.54 11.37 -4.15
CA ASN A 141 -4.93 11.07 -4.50
C ASN A 141 -5.61 12.23 -5.25
N ARG A 142 -5.44 13.48 -4.80
CA ARG A 142 -5.96 14.66 -5.51
C ARG A 142 -5.37 14.79 -6.91
N PHE A 143 -4.06 14.56 -7.05
CA PHE A 143 -3.39 14.54 -8.34
C PHE A 143 -3.98 13.47 -9.26
N ARG A 144 -4.21 12.26 -8.74
CA ARG A 144 -4.85 11.18 -9.50
C ARG A 144 -6.29 11.52 -9.89
N ASP A 145 -7.04 12.16 -9.01
CA ASP A 145 -8.44 12.50 -9.25
C ASP A 145 -8.58 13.70 -10.20
N ALA A 146 -7.65 14.67 -10.17
CA ALA A 146 -7.56 15.79 -11.12
C ALA A 146 -7.18 15.32 -12.54
N ILE A 147 -6.27 14.34 -12.66
CA ILE A 147 -5.95 13.70 -13.95
C ILE A 147 -7.16 12.95 -14.51
N LYS A 148 -7.92 12.27 -13.66
CA LYS A 148 -9.16 11.59 -14.08
C LYS A 148 -10.26 12.54 -14.54
N GLN A 149 -10.22 13.81 -14.14
CA GLN A 149 -11.24 14.81 -14.46
C GLN A 149 -10.81 15.80 -15.55
N GLY A 150 -9.67 15.58 -16.22
CA GLY A 150 -9.27 16.34 -17.41
C GLY A 150 -8.82 17.78 -17.16
N ALA A 151 -8.41 18.14 -15.95
CA ALA A 151 -7.90 19.49 -15.65
C ALA A 151 -6.52 19.74 -16.30
N ASP A 152 -6.33 20.94 -16.86
CA ASP A 152 -5.10 21.38 -17.53
C ASP A 152 -3.91 21.36 -16.56
N VAL A 153 -2.95 20.49 -16.88
CA VAL A 153 -1.89 19.97 -16.00
C VAL A 153 -0.91 21.05 -15.53
N THR A 154 -0.91 22.21 -16.21
CA THR A 154 0.05 23.30 -15.98
C THR A 154 -0.18 24.04 -14.65
N ASN A 155 -1.44 24.27 -14.24
CA ASN A 155 -1.75 24.96 -12.98
C ASN A 155 -1.64 24.05 -11.74
N ALA A 156 -1.99 22.76 -11.87
CA ALA A 156 -1.97 21.80 -10.76
C ALA A 156 -0.55 21.46 -10.26
N ILE A 157 0.48 21.69 -11.10
CA ILE A 157 1.88 21.47 -10.75
C ILE A 157 2.44 22.61 -9.87
N TYR A 158 1.96 23.84 -10.05
CA TYR A 158 2.43 25.01 -9.30
C TYR A 158 1.85 25.07 -7.88
N GLU A 159 0.61 24.62 -7.70
CA GLU A 159 -0.06 24.61 -6.38
C GLU A 159 0.49 23.51 -5.44
N ALA A 160 1.01 22.42 -6.01
CA ALA A 160 1.48 21.24 -5.27
C ALA A 160 2.94 21.29 -4.76
N GLY A 161 3.50 22.45 -4.42
CA GLY A 161 4.84 22.69 -3.84
C GLY A 161 5.74 21.47 -3.48
N TYR A 162 6.37 20.82 -4.47
CA TYR A 162 7.34 19.73 -4.29
C TYR A 162 8.78 20.27 -4.22
N GLY A 163 9.41 20.26 -3.04
CA GLY A 163 10.81 20.66 -2.83
C GLY A 163 11.81 19.49 -2.81
N ALA A 164 12.71 19.49 -3.80
CA ALA A 164 14.06 18.89 -3.93
C ALA A 164 14.38 17.42 -3.49
N PRO A 165 14.87 16.53 -4.40
CA PRO A 165 15.14 15.10 -4.15
C PRO A 165 16.64 14.71 -4.05
N SER A 166 17.32 14.86 -2.90
CA SER A 166 18.77 14.57 -2.82
C SER A 166 19.26 13.55 -1.77
N ARG A 167 18.44 13.05 -0.84
CA ARG A 167 18.97 12.24 0.30
C ARG A 167 18.73 10.73 0.27
N PHE A 168 18.02 10.20 -0.73
CA PHE A 168 17.70 8.76 -0.78
C PHE A 168 18.65 7.92 -1.67
N TYR A 169 19.60 8.56 -2.37
CA TYR A 169 20.45 7.92 -3.38
C TYR A 169 21.76 7.30 -2.87
N ALA A 170 22.09 7.42 -1.58
CA ALA A 170 23.47 7.21 -1.13
C ALA A 170 23.86 5.76 -0.79
N LYS A 171 22.93 4.86 -0.43
CA LYS A 171 23.28 3.49 -0.02
C LYS A 171 22.22 2.48 -0.46
N GLY A 172 22.41 1.90 -1.64
CA GLY A 172 21.65 0.75 -2.17
C GLY A 172 21.02 0.93 -3.57
N GLY A 173 21.02 2.15 -4.13
CA GLY A 173 20.17 2.52 -5.27
C GLY A 173 20.83 2.54 -6.65
N LYS A 174 21.52 1.47 -7.08
CA LYS A 174 22.02 1.36 -8.47
C LYS A 174 21.18 0.47 -9.39
N ARG A 175 20.02 -0.05 -8.97
CA ARG A 175 19.23 -1.00 -9.79
C ARG A 175 17.72 -0.77 -9.92
N LEU A 176 17.08 0.11 -9.17
CA LEU A 176 15.63 0.34 -9.29
C LEU A 176 15.26 1.79 -8.91
N GLY A 177 14.67 2.53 -9.86
CA GLY A 177 13.81 3.69 -9.57
C GLY A 177 14.29 5.07 -10.06
N MET A 178 13.36 5.78 -10.69
CA MET A 178 13.45 7.18 -11.14
C MET A 178 13.02 8.19 -10.06
N SER A 179 13.49 9.45 -10.18
CA SER A 179 13.00 10.54 -9.33
C SER A 179 11.53 10.89 -9.65
N PRO A 180 10.76 11.48 -8.72
CA PRO A 180 9.36 11.86 -8.95
C PRO A 180 9.13 12.78 -10.17
N THR A 181 10.13 13.55 -10.58
CA THR A 181 10.10 14.38 -11.79
C THR A 181 10.09 13.55 -13.07
N ALA A 182 10.76 12.40 -13.07
CA ALA A 182 10.78 11.44 -14.18
C ALA A 182 9.53 10.53 -14.18
N TYR A 183 8.91 10.30 -13.02
CA TYR A 183 7.57 9.69 -12.92
C TYR A 183 6.48 10.64 -13.46
N ARG A 184 6.63 11.96 -13.29
CA ARG A 184 5.72 13.00 -13.83
C ARG A 184 5.80 13.13 -15.36
N LYS A 185 6.93 12.75 -15.96
CA LYS A 185 7.07 12.52 -17.40
C LYS A 185 6.73 11.08 -17.80
N GLY A 186 5.91 10.36 -17.04
CA GLY A 186 5.65 8.92 -17.18
C GLY A 186 5.19 8.51 -18.58
N ALA A 187 6.17 8.34 -19.47
CA ALA A 187 6.04 8.18 -20.91
C ALA A 187 5.94 9.45 -21.79
N LEU A 188 6.04 10.69 -21.29
CA LEU A 188 6.35 11.84 -22.17
C LEU A 188 7.78 11.68 -22.71
N ASN A 189 7.87 11.11 -23.92
CA ASN A 189 9.08 10.80 -24.68
C ASN A 189 9.91 9.64 -24.12
N MET A 190 9.28 8.57 -23.62
CA MET A 190 9.99 7.28 -23.50
C MET A 190 10.00 6.62 -24.87
N ASN A 191 11.19 6.48 -25.44
CA ASN A 191 11.38 5.73 -26.67
C ASN A 191 11.62 4.29 -26.28
N ILE A 192 10.61 3.47 -26.50
CA ILE A 192 10.61 2.05 -26.16
C ILE A 192 10.69 1.28 -27.48
N ALA A 193 11.73 0.49 -27.65
CA ALA A 193 11.76 -0.51 -28.71
C ALA A 193 11.32 -1.85 -28.15
N TRP A 194 10.51 -2.59 -28.91
CA TRP A 194 10.06 -3.93 -28.52
C TRP A 194 10.39 -4.97 -29.60
N THR A 195 10.48 -6.22 -29.18
CA THR A 195 10.55 -7.36 -30.10
C THR A 195 9.91 -8.59 -29.49
N ILE A 196 9.43 -9.50 -30.33
CA ILE A 196 8.84 -10.77 -29.91
C ILE A 196 9.77 -11.92 -30.31
N ARG A 197 9.98 -12.88 -29.41
CA ARG A 197 10.74 -14.11 -29.66
C ARG A 197 9.95 -15.33 -29.18
N PRO A 198 10.01 -16.46 -29.88
CA PRO A 198 9.50 -17.72 -29.35
C PRO A 198 10.33 -18.16 -28.13
N SER A 199 9.70 -18.82 -27.17
CA SER A 199 10.36 -19.34 -25.95
C SER A 199 9.64 -20.56 -25.40
N ALA A 200 10.22 -21.21 -24.39
CA ALA A 200 9.61 -22.34 -23.67
C ALA A 200 8.25 -22.00 -23.00
N LEU A 201 7.90 -20.72 -22.84
CA LEU A 201 6.65 -20.25 -22.25
C LEU A 201 5.66 -19.67 -23.28
N GLY A 202 5.91 -19.90 -24.58
CA GLY A 202 5.20 -19.28 -25.69
C GLY A 202 5.94 -18.05 -26.22
N ASN A 203 5.22 -17.16 -26.91
CA ASN A 203 5.83 -15.91 -27.38
C ASN A 203 6.20 -15.02 -26.18
N LEU A 204 7.41 -14.48 -26.23
CA LEU A 204 7.97 -13.55 -25.26
C LEU A 204 8.11 -12.18 -25.91
N LEU A 205 7.31 -11.21 -25.48
CA LEU A 205 7.50 -9.82 -25.84
C LEU A 205 8.47 -9.18 -24.86
N VAL A 206 9.54 -8.59 -25.39
CA VAL A 206 10.54 -7.86 -24.62
C VAL A 206 10.61 -6.44 -25.14
N ALA A 207 10.46 -5.49 -24.23
CA ALA A 207 10.53 -4.07 -24.53
C ALA A 207 11.49 -3.37 -23.57
N ALA A 208 12.22 -2.40 -24.10
CA ALA A 208 13.27 -1.70 -23.37
C ALA A 208 13.41 -0.26 -23.84
N THR A 209 13.93 0.58 -22.96
CA THR A 209 14.54 1.85 -23.35
C THR A 209 16.06 1.65 -23.49
N GLN A 210 16.76 2.71 -23.89
CA GLN A 210 18.23 2.73 -23.87
C GLN A 210 18.83 2.53 -22.45
N LYS A 211 18.04 2.67 -21.38
CA LYS A 211 18.51 2.49 -20.00
C LYS A 211 18.36 1.05 -19.50
N GLY A 212 17.41 0.29 -20.04
CA GLY A 212 17.12 -1.06 -19.57
C GLY A 212 15.73 -1.56 -19.94
N LEU A 213 15.42 -2.78 -19.49
CA LEU A 213 14.12 -3.42 -19.65
C LEU A 213 13.00 -2.58 -19.03
N SER A 214 11.94 -2.32 -19.79
CA SER A 214 10.75 -1.61 -19.33
C SER A 214 9.54 -2.53 -19.22
N PHE A 215 9.45 -3.54 -20.10
CA PHE A 215 8.32 -4.46 -20.14
C PHE A 215 8.69 -5.84 -20.68
N VAL A 216 8.14 -6.89 -20.07
CA VAL A 216 8.29 -8.29 -20.45
C VAL A 216 6.95 -8.99 -20.26
N ALA A 217 6.40 -9.51 -21.36
CA ALA A 217 5.13 -10.23 -21.37
C ALA A 217 5.26 -11.58 -22.07
N MET A 218 4.36 -12.51 -21.72
CA MET A 218 4.28 -13.84 -22.31
C MET A 218 2.84 -14.17 -22.65
N GLY A 219 2.55 -14.60 -23.88
CA GLY A 219 1.18 -14.81 -24.32
C GLY A 219 1.01 -14.69 -25.83
N GLU A 220 -0.21 -14.35 -26.23
CA GLU A 220 -0.53 -14.06 -27.63
C GLU A 220 -0.02 -12.66 -28.01
N PRO A 221 0.64 -12.48 -29.18
CA PRO A 221 1.25 -11.22 -29.59
C PRO A 221 0.33 -10.00 -29.46
N GLU A 222 -0.90 -10.10 -29.95
CA GLU A 222 -1.87 -9.01 -29.96
C GLU A 222 -2.19 -8.54 -28.53
N HIS A 223 -2.54 -9.46 -27.63
CA HIS A 223 -2.83 -9.14 -26.23
C HIS A 223 -1.61 -8.55 -25.48
N MET A 224 -0.40 -9.03 -25.79
CA MET A 224 0.82 -8.50 -25.16
C MET A 224 1.11 -7.05 -25.60
N LEU A 225 0.86 -6.74 -26.87
CA LEU A 225 1.01 -5.38 -27.41
C LEU A 225 -0.03 -4.44 -26.79
N ASP A 226 -1.30 -4.87 -26.70
CA ASP A 226 -2.36 -4.10 -26.04
C ASP A 226 -2.04 -3.78 -24.58
N GLU A 227 -1.56 -4.77 -23.81
CA GLU A 227 -1.14 -4.54 -22.43
C GLU A 227 0.04 -3.57 -22.33
N MET A 228 1.01 -3.65 -23.24
CA MET A 228 2.13 -2.72 -23.27
C MET A 228 1.67 -1.29 -23.56
N HIS A 229 0.79 -1.10 -24.55
CA HIS A 229 0.21 0.21 -24.86
C HIS A 229 -0.62 0.76 -23.68
N SER A 230 -1.34 -0.11 -22.96
CA SER A 230 -2.07 0.28 -21.76
C SER A 230 -1.15 0.68 -20.59
N ASP A 231 0.00 0.01 -20.42
CA ASP A 231 0.98 0.33 -19.37
C ASP A 231 1.81 1.59 -19.72
N PHE A 232 1.95 1.92 -21.01
CA PHE A 232 2.74 3.06 -21.50
C PHE A 232 1.96 3.93 -22.51
N PRO A 233 0.82 4.52 -22.14
CA PRO A 233 -0.10 5.18 -23.08
C PRO A 233 0.47 6.43 -23.77
N ASN A 234 1.55 7.01 -23.25
CA ASN A 234 2.19 8.20 -23.83
C ASN A 234 3.55 7.91 -24.50
N ALA A 235 4.03 6.67 -24.48
CA ALA A 235 5.38 6.34 -24.96
C ALA A 235 5.43 6.30 -26.49
N GLU A 236 6.59 6.64 -27.04
CA GLU A 236 6.89 6.33 -28.43
C GLU A 236 7.35 4.86 -28.48
N ILE A 237 6.47 4.00 -28.96
CA ILE A 237 6.68 2.55 -29.00
C ILE A 237 6.93 2.15 -30.44
N ILE A 238 8.10 1.60 -30.71
CA ILE A 238 8.50 1.14 -32.04
C ILE A 238 8.89 -0.33 -32.02
N GLU A 239 8.53 -1.04 -33.08
CA GLU A 239 9.06 -2.39 -33.29
C GLU A 239 10.56 -2.29 -33.64
N TRP A 240 11.38 -3.11 -32.97
CA TRP A 240 12.80 -3.18 -33.24
C TRP A 240 13.07 -3.93 -34.54
N SER A 241 13.89 -3.32 -35.41
CA SER A 241 14.40 -3.96 -36.62
C SER A 241 15.90 -4.23 -36.52
N GLN A 242 16.36 -5.30 -37.18
CA GLN A 242 17.78 -5.61 -37.27
C GLN A 242 18.59 -4.43 -37.83
N GLY A 243 19.81 -4.24 -37.29
CA GLY A 243 20.70 -3.15 -37.67
C GLY A 243 20.52 -1.85 -36.89
N THR A 244 19.53 -1.76 -35.99
CA THR A 244 19.38 -0.60 -35.08
C THR A 244 20.19 -0.78 -33.80
N SER A 245 20.87 0.29 -33.35
CA SER A 245 21.63 0.30 -32.09
C SER A 245 20.67 0.45 -30.90
N HIS A 246 20.13 -0.67 -30.42
CA HIS A 246 19.23 -0.72 -29.27
C HIS A 246 19.43 -2.01 -28.46
N PRO A 247 19.45 -1.96 -27.11
CA PRO A 247 19.78 -3.12 -26.27
C PRO A 247 18.70 -4.21 -26.21
N VAL A 248 17.50 -3.97 -26.75
CA VAL A 248 16.34 -4.86 -26.62
C VAL A 248 16.59 -6.27 -27.16
N ASP A 249 17.30 -6.42 -28.27
CA ASP A 249 17.59 -7.74 -28.85
C ASP A 249 18.53 -8.57 -27.98
N GLY A 250 19.53 -7.91 -27.37
CA GLY A 250 20.41 -8.55 -26.39
C GLY A 250 19.65 -9.00 -25.14
N PHE A 251 18.71 -8.18 -24.66
CA PHE A 251 17.86 -8.57 -23.53
C PHE A 251 16.90 -9.72 -23.89
N ALA A 252 16.31 -9.69 -25.08
CA ALA A 252 15.44 -10.77 -25.56
C ALA A 252 16.20 -12.08 -25.67
N THR A 253 17.41 -12.05 -26.25
CA THR A 253 18.30 -13.20 -26.35
C THR A 253 18.65 -13.76 -24.97
N ALA A 254 19.04 -12.92 -24.02
CA ALA A 254 19.37 -13.35 -22.66
C ALA A 254 18.17 -14.00 -21.94
N LEU A 255 16.97 -13.42 -22.08
CA LEU A 255 15.76 -13.98 -21.48
C LEU A 255 15.37 -15.32 -22.10
N VAL A 256 15.45 -15.45 -23.43
CA VAL A 256 15.18 -16.72 -24.11
C VAL A 256 16.18 -17.80 -23.70
N SER A 257 17.49 -17.49 -23.70
CA SER A 257 18.53 -18.43 -23.25
C SER A 257 18.30 -18.92 -21.82
N TYR A 258 17.85 -18.04 -20.94
CA TYR A 258 17.47 -18.41 -19.57
C TYR A 258 16.25 -19.33 -19.55
N LEU A 259 15.18 -18.99 -20.28
CA LEU A 259 13.95 -19.81 -20.35
C LEU A 259 14.17 -21.19 -20.98
N GLU A 260 15.17 -21.32 -21.84
CA GLU A 260 15.57 -22.59 -22.46
C GLU A 260 16.57 -23.39 -21.61
N GLY A 261 16.99 -22.86 -20.45
CA GLY A 261 17.95 -23.51 -19.56
C GLY A 261 19.39 -23.54 -20.10
N LYS A 262 19.70 -22.73 -21.13
CA LYS A 262 21.04 -22.63 -21.72
C LYS A 262 22.00 -21.77 -20.90
N GLU A 263 21.46 -20.78 -20.19
CA GLU A 263 22.22 -19.91 -19.30
C GLU A 263 21.56 -19.78 -17.93
N GLU A 264 22.39 -19.58 -16.89
CA GLU A 264 21.89 -19.17 -15.57
C GLU A 264 21.30 -17.75 -15.60
N TRP A 265 20.36 -17.48 -14.68
CA TRP A 265 19.76 -16.17 -14.55
C TRP A 265 20.79 -15.08 -14.19
N LYS A 266 20.85 -14.03 -15.01
CA LYS A 266 21.68 -12.85 -14.76
C LYS A 266 20.79 -11.61 -14.62
N PRO A 267 20.92 -10.81 -13.55
CA PRO A 267 20.14 -9.57 -13.40
C PRO A 267 20.41 -8.59 -14.56
N LEU A 268 19.36 -8.26 -15.30
CA LEU A 268 19.39 -7.28 -16.37
C LEU A 268 19.11 -5.86 -15.85
N PRO A 269 19.65 -4.80 -16.46
CA PRO A 269 19.24 -3.43 -16.17
C PRO A 269 17.74 -3.24 -16.42
N THR A 270 17.06 -2.56 -15.51
CA THR A 270 15.62 -2.29 -15.64
C THR A 270 15.34 -0.79 -15.54
N ASP A 271 14.38 -0.31 -16.31
CA ASP A 271 13.89 1.07 -16.36
C ASP A 271 12.39 1.09 -16.00
N VAL A 272 12.08 0.70 -14.77
CA VAL A 272 10.70 0.52 -14.30
C VAL A 272 10.15 1.79 -13.67
N GLN A 273 9.00 2.24 -14.17
CA GLN A 273 8.20 3.29 -13.55
C GLN A 273 7.43 2.71 -12.36
N CYS A 274 7.84 3.02 -11.14
CA CYS A 274 7.22 2.46 -9.95
C CYS A 274 7.16 3.45 -8.78
N THR A 275 6.16 3.27 -7.92
CA THR A 275 6.08 3.97 -6.63
C THR A 275 7.18 3.52 -5.68
N ALA A 276 7.50 4.32 -4.65
CA ALA A 276 8.48 3.94 -3.63
C ALA A 276 8.14 2.61 -2.92
N PHE A 277 6.85 2.30 -2.75
CA PHE A 277 6.41 1.02 -2.19
C PHE A 277 6.69 -0.14 -3.16
N GLN A 278 6.34 0.02 -4.44
CA GLN A 278 6.62 -0.99 -5.47
C GLN A 278 8.12 -1.20 -5.65
N ALA A 279 8.94 -0.15 -5.64
CA ALA A 279 10.40 -0.26 -5.72
C ALA A 279 10.97 -1.13 -4.59
N ARG A 280 10.47 -0.96 -3.34
CA ARG A 280 10.84 -1.82 -2.20
C ARG A 280 10.39 -3.27 -2.38
N VAL A 281 9.20 -3.48 -2.92
CA VAL A 281 8.70 -4.83 -3.24
C VAL A 281 9.60 -5.48 -4.31
N TYR A 282 9.88 -4.79 -5.40
CA TYR A 282 10.70 -5.32 -6.51
C TYR A 282 12.12 -5.62 -6.07
N ALA A 283 12.73 -4.74 -5.26
CA ALA A 283 14.04 -5.00 -4.67
C ALA A 283 14.02 -6.29 -3.83
N ALA A 284 13.02 -6.46 -2.96
CA ALA A 284 12.88 -7.66 -2.15
C ALA A 284 12.58 -8.93 -2.96
N LEU A 285 11.90 -8.82 -4.11
CA LEU A 285 11.69 -9.94 -5.04
C LEU A 285 13.01 -10.37 -5.68
N CYS A 286 13.84 -9.42 -6.11
CA CYS A 286 15.13 -9.70 -6.73
C CYS A 286 16.15 -10.35 -5.76
N GLU A 287 15.92 -10.27 -4.45
CA GLU A 287 16.73 -10.96 -3.43
C GLU A 287 16.35 -12.43 -3.24
N ILE A 288 15.22 -12.89 -3.78
CA ILE A 288 14.78 -14.29 -3.65
C ILE A 288 15.55 -15.14 -4.67
N PRO A 289 16.37 -16.12 -4.26
CA PRO A 289 17.10 -16.99 -5.18
C PRO A 289 16.19 -17.84 -6.07
N ALA A 290 16.70 -18.33 -7.19
CA ALA A 290 15.99 -19.33 -8.00
C ALA A 290 15.75 -20.61 -7.18
N GLY A 291 14.55 -21.19 -7.30
CA GLY A 291 14.13 -22.38 -6.55
C GLY A 291 13.61 -22.07 -5.14
N GLU A 292 13.78 -20.85 -4.65
CA GLU A 292 13.19 -20.38 -3.40
C GLU A 292 11.87 -19.63 -3.63
N THR A 293 11.00 -19.65 -2.63
CA THR A 293 9.73 -18.93 -2.67
C THR A 293 9.40 -18.30 -1.33
N LEU A 294 8.67 -17.18 -1.37
CA LEU A 294 8.08 -16.56 -0.19
C LEU A 294 6.56 -16.47 -0.33
N THR A 295 5.87 -16.35 0.78
CA THR A 295 4.46 -15.95 0.78
C THR A 295 4.30 -14.43 0.69
N TYR A 296 3.15 -13.93 0.25
CA TYR A 296 2.84 -12.49 0.28
C TYR A 296 3.02 -11.86 1.68
N SER A 297 2.71 -12.62 2.73
CA SER A 297 2.89 -12.16 4.12
C SER A 297 4.38 -12.05 4.50
N GLN A 298 5.19 -13.03 4.11
CA GLN A 298 6.65 -12.98 4.31
C GLN A 298 7.29 -11.85 3.50
N LEU A 299 6.83 -11.61 2.27
CA LEU A 299 7.28 -10.47 1.47
C LEU A 299 6.95 -9.13 2.15
N ALA A 300 5.72 -8.98 2.64
CA ALA A 300 5.30 -7.78 3.37
C ALA A 300 6.12 -7.57 4.66
N GLN A 301 6.47 -8.64 5.35
CA GLN A 301 7.36 -8.59 6.51
C GLN A 301 8.79 -8.21 6.12
N LYS A 302 9.35 -8.82 5.07
CA LYS A 302 10.71 -8.58 4.56
C LYS A 302 10.93 -7.11 4.18
N ILE A 303 9.93 -6.47 3.57
CA ILE A 303 10.02 -5.04 3.26
C ILE A 303 9.82 -4.14 4.49
N GLY A 304 9.51 -4.66 5.68
CA GLY A 304 9.24 -3.86 6.88
C GLY A 304 7.82 -3.28 6.94
N SER A 305 6.84 -3.92 6.30
CA SER A 305 5.44 -3.49 6.31
C SER A 305 4.47 -4.67 6.48
N PRO A 306 4.49 -5.39 7.63
CA PRO A 306 3.78 -6.67 7.80
C PRO A 306 2.26 -6.61 7.59
N LYS A 307 1.63 -5.45 7.83
CA LYS A 307 0.20 -5.23 7.62
C LYS A 307 -0.19 -5.02 6.14
N SER A 308 0.78 -4.92 5.23
CA SER A 308 0.59 -4.51 3.83
C SER A 308 0.55 -5.68 2.84
N VAL A 309 0.05 -6.86 3.26
CA VAL A 309 0.03 -8.08 2.44
C VAL A 309 -0.69 -7.88 1.11
N ARG A 310 -1.88 -7.27 1.13
CA ARG A 310 -2.68 -6.99 -0.09
C ARG A 310 -1.99 -5.99 -1.02
N ALA A 311 -1.30 -5.00 -0.47
CA ALA A 311 -0.54 -4.03 -1.25
C ALA A 311 0.70 -4.67 -1.90
N ALA A 312 1.40 -5.56 -1.18
CA ALA A 312 2.50 -6.33 -1.73
C ALA A 312 2.03 -7.25 -2.88
N ALA A 313 0.88 -7.93 -2.70
CA ALA A 313 0.29 -8.74 -3.77
C ALA A 313 -0.09 -7.90 -5.01
N SER A 314 -0.68 -6.72 -4.80
CA SER A 314 -1.00 -5.78 -5.88
C SER A 314 0.25 -5.26 -6.60
N ALA A 315 1.35 -5.05 -5.88
CA ALA A 315 2.63 -4.67 -6.48
C ALA A 315 3.20 -5.80 -7.33
N CYS A 316 3.16 -7.06 -6.88
CA CYS A 316 3.55 -8.22 -7.69
C CYS A 316 2.71 -8.33 -8.98
N ALA A 317 1.40 -8.09 -8.90
CA ALA A 317 0.50 -8.16 -10.05
C ALA A 317 0.74 -7.05 -11.10
N ARG A 318 1.29 -5.91 -10.67
CA ARG A 318 1.65 -4.76 -11.54
C ARG A 318 3.11 -4.76 -11.98
N ASN A 319 3.80 -5.88 -11.83
CA ASN A 319 5.15 -6.01 -12.34
C ASN A 319 5.12 -5.99 -13.87
N THR A 320 5.83 -5.03 -14.48
CA THR A 320 5.95 -4.91 -15.93
C THR A 320 7.13 -5.69 -16.47
N VAL A 321 8.15 -5.96 -15.66
CA VAL A 321 9.40 -6.63 -16.06
C VAL A 321 9.46 -8.04 -15.47
N SER A 322 8.47 -8.88 -15.78
CA SER A 322 8.47 -10.29 -15.37
C SER A 322 9.76 -11.00 -15.79
N LEU A 323 10.11 -12.07 -15.08
CA LEU A 323 11.42 -12.75 -15.12
C LEU A 323 12.55 -11.92 -14.50
N SER A 324 12.72 -10.66 -14.93
CA SER A 324 13.74 -9.77 -14.36
C SER A 324 13.45 -9.38 -12.91
N VAL A 325 12.18 -9.12 -12.61
CA VAL A 325 11.66 -9.06 -11.24
C VAL A 325 10.86 -10.34 -11.02
N PRO A 326 11.35 -11.30 -10.22
CA PRO A 326 10.85 -12.67 -10.19
C PRO A 326 9.58 -12.81 -9.32
N CYS A 327 8.50 -12.14 -9.71
CA CYS A 327 7.23 -12.17 -8.98
C CYS A 327 6.54 -13.55 -8.97
N HIS A 328 6.94 -14.47 -9.86
CA HIS A 328 6.50 -15.86 -9.87
C HIS A 328 6.97 -16.66 -8.64
N ARG A 329 8.01 -16.20 -7.94
CA ARG A 329 8.51 -16.82 -6.69
C ARG A 329 7.66 -16.51 -5.45
N ILE A 330 6.56 -15.77 -5.61
CA ILE A 330 5.63 -15.48 -4.51
C ILE A 330 4.40 -16.35 -4.57
N LEU A 331 4.12 -17.06 -3.49
CA LEU A 331 2.99 -17.98 -3.38
C LEU A 331 1.94 -17.51 -2.35
N PRO A 332 0.67 -17.87 -2.51
CA PRO A 332 -0.33 -17.72 -1.46
C PRO A 332 0.01 -18.60 -0.26
N LYS A 333 -0.38 -18.17 0.94
CA LYS A 333 -0.22 -18.98 2.17
C LYS A 333 -1.11 -20.23 2.17
N ALA A 334 -2.22 -20.18 1.45
CA ALA A 334 -3.22 -21.25 1.41
C ALA A 334 -2.83 -22.44 0.51
N GLY A 335 -1.67 -22.40 -0.15
CA GLY A 335 -1.25 -23.43 -1.12
C GLY A 335 -1.64 -23.08 -2.57
N GLY A 336 -1.11 -23.88 -3.50
CA GLY A 336 -1.24 -23.66 -4.95
C GLY A 336 -0.38 -22.50 -5.48
N VAL A 337 -0.42 -22.29 -6.79
CA VAL A 337 0.38 -21.25 -7.45
C VAL A 337 -0.21 -19.84 -7.36
N GLY A 338 -1.50 -19.72 -7.10
CA GLY A 338 -2.21 -18.44 -7.04
C GLY A 338 -2.17 -17.65 -8.36
N GLY A 339 -2.43 -16.35 -8.28
CA GLY A 339 -2.43 -15.47 -9.45
C GLY A 339 -1.03 -15.23 -10.03
N TYR A 340 -0.99 -15.09 -11.36
CA TYR A 340 0.16 -14.60 -12.11
C TYR A 340 -0.35 -13.77 -13.28
N ARG A 341 0.28 -12.61 -13.53
CA ARG A 341 -0.13 -11.69 -14.60
C ARG A 341 -0.22 -12.39 -15.95
N TRP A 342 0.71 -13.31 -16.21
CA TRP A 342 0.82 -14.05 -17.48
C TRP A 342 0.24 -15.47 -17.44
N GLY A 343 -0.63 -15.74 -16.46
CA GLY A 343 -1.35 -17.00 -16.31
C GLY A 343 -0.67 -18.02 -15.37
N PRO A 344 -1.45 -18.77 -14.58
CA PRO A 344 -0.93 -19.67 -13.55
C PRO A 344 -0.04 -20.79 -14.12
N ASP A 345 -0.35 -21.33 -15.31
CA ASP A 345 0.42 -22.41 -15.93
C ASP A 345 1.88 -22.00 -16.23
N ARG A 346 2.09 -20.75 -16.64
CA ARG A 346 3.44 -20.20 -16.86
C ARG A 346 4.21 -20.08 -15.56
N LYS A 347 3.52 -19.73 -14.46
CA LYS A 347 4.11 -19.66 -13.12
C LYS A 347 4.54 -21.05 -12.64
N VAL A 348 3.72 -22.08 -12.84
CA VAL A 348 4.07 -23.49 -12.57
C VAL A 348 5.33 -23.89 -13.35
N LYS A 349 5.35 -23.65 -14.67
CA LYS A 349 6.50 -23.97 -15.52
C LYS A 349 7.79 -23.28 -15.07
N LEU A 350 7.73 -22.00 -14.72
CA LEU A 350 8.89 -21.25 -14.21
C LEU A 350 9.42 -21.83 -12.89
N LEU A 351 8.52 -22.11 -11.94
CA LEU A 351 8.90 -22.70 -10.67
C LEU A 351 9.56 -24.08 -10.87
N LYS A 352 8.99 -24.91 -11.75
CA LYS A 352 9.54 -26.23 -12.10
C LYS A 352 10.92 -26.13 -12.76
N MET A 353 11.10 -25.18 -13.68
CA MET A 353 12.39 -24.91 -14.33
C MET A 353 13.45 -24.51 -13.33
N GLU A 354 13.08 -23.74 -12.29
CA GLU A 354 13.98 -23.37 -11.19
C GLU A 354 14.18 -24.47 -10.13
N GLY A 355 13.66 -25.69 -10.35
CA GLY A 355 13.84 -26.83 -9.45
C GLY A 355 12.84 -26.91 -8.30
N LYS A 356 11.78 -26.09 -8.31
CA LYS A 356 10.68 -26.17 -7.33
C LYS A 356 9.57 -27.09 -7.87
N GLN A 357 9.28 -28.18 -7.18
CA GLN A 357 8.02 -28.89 -7.40
C GLN A 357 6.88 -28.00 -6.88
N ALA A 358 6.07 -27.47 -7.80
CA ALA A 358 4.80 -26.85 -7.46
C ALA A 358 3.77 -27.97 -7.40
N ASP A 359 3.16 -28.18 -6.24
CA ASP A 359 2.01 -29.08 -6.12
C ASP A 359 0.85 -28.46 -6.94
N ASP A 360 0.32 -29.25 -7.87
CA ASP A 360 -0.76 -28.89 -8.80
C ASP A 360 -2.04 -28.41 -8.08
#